data_AF-A0A396JDR9-F1
#
_entry.id   AF-A0A396JDR9-F1
#
_cell.length_a   1.000
_cell.length_b   1.000
_cell.length_c   1.000
_cell.angle_alpha   90.00
_cell.angle_beta   90.00
_cell.angle_gamma   90.00
#
_symmetry.space_group_name_H-M   'P 1'
#
loop_
_entity.id
_entity.type
_entity.pdbx_description
1 polymer ?
#
loop_
_entity_poly.entity_id
_entity_poly.type
_entity_poly.pdbx_seq_one_letter_code
_entity_poly.pdbx_strand_id
1 'polypeptide(L)'
;MYKEAILAYAVLLKADKSQVTSRRSVGEDCERFMYEAFKVKVEMPIDNALNTLLRLSLATETCIDGRHGLLAIPCPEAYEALKERWNNLLC
;
A
#
# COMPACT_ATOMS: atom_id res chain seq x y z
N MET A 1 -8.20 -7.40 6.80
CA MET A 1 -6.82 -7.05 6.38
C MET A 1 -6.64 -6.89 4.87
N TYR A 2 -7.05 -7.84 4.01
CA TYR A 2 -6.82 -7.68 2.55
C TYR A 2 -7.54 -6.46 1.94
N LYS A 3 -8.73 -6.11 2.42
CA LYS A 3 -9.48 -4.94 1.93
C LYS A 3 -8.77 -3.64 2.28
N GLU A 4 -8.23 -3.57 3.49
CA GLU A 4 -7.43 -2.48 4.02
C GLU A 4 -6.10 -2.35 3.27
N ALA A 5 -5.43 -3.47 3.00
CA ALA A 5 -4.23 -3.50 2.16
C ALA A 5 -4.51 -3.00 0.73
N ILE A 6 -5.62 -3.43 0.11
CA ILE A 6 -6.02 -2.96 -1.22
C ILE A 6 -6.30 -1.45 -1.23
N LEU A 7 -6.98 -0.93 -0.20
CA LEU A 7 -7.22 0.51 -0.07
C LEU A 7 -5.90 1.29 0.06
N ALA A 8 -5.00 0.85 0.96
CA ALA A 8 -3.69 1.47 1.13
C ALA A 8 -2.86 1.43 -0.16
N TYR A 9 -2.94 0.33 -0.91
CA TYR A 9 -2.27 0.19 -2.20
C TYR A 9 -2.83 1.15 -3.26
N ALA A 10 -4.15 1.31 -3.33
CA ALA A 10 -4.77 2.29 -4.23
C ALA A 10 -4.37 3.74 -3.89
N VAL A 11 -4.28 4.07 -2.60
CA VAL A 11 -3.77 5.38 -2.13
C VAL A 11 -2.32 5.57 -2.56
N LEU A 12 -1.45 4.59 -2.35
CA LEU A 12 -0.04 4.64 -2.76
C LEU A 12 0.13 4.77 -4.29
N LEU A 13 -0.69 4.08 -5.08
CA LEU A 13 -0.67 4.18 -6.55
C LEU A 13 -1.09 5.57 -7.06
N LYS A 14 -1.96 6.26 -6.31
CA LYS A 14 -2.41 7.61 -6.64
C LYS A 14 -1.42 8.69 -6.21
N ALA A 15 -0.56 8.38 -5.24
CA ALA A 15 0.45 9.30 -4.77
C ALA A 15 1.43 9.66 -5.90
N ASP A 16 1.85 10.93 -5.95
CA ASP A 16 2.87 11.36 -6.90
C ASP A 16 4.18 10.62 -6.59
N LYS A 17 4.77 9.98 -7.61
CA LYS A 17 6.00 9.19 -7.48
C LYS A 17 7.20 10.02 -6.98
N SER A 18 7.12 11.34 -7.11
CA SER A 18 8.13 12.27 -6.57
C SER A 18 8.01 12.51 -5.07
N GLN A 19 6.88 12.14 -4.44
CA GLN A 19 6.64 12.36 -3.03
C GLN A 19 6.94 11.10 -2.21
N VAL A 20 7.83 11.25 -1.22
CA VAL A 20 8.05 10.24 -0.18
C VAL A 20 6.78 10.16 0.66
N THR A 21 6.02 9.06 0.53
CA THR A 21 4.83 8.84 1.36
C THR A 21 5.19 8.11 2.64
N SER A 22 4.83 8.69 3.79
CA SER A 22 5.01 8.07 5.10
C SER A 22 3.88 7.08 5.39
N ARG A 23 4.12 6.11 6.29
CA ARG A 23 3.06 5.18 6.74
C ARG A 23 1.85 5.93 7.30
N ARG A 24 2.10 6.93 8.15
CA ARG A 24 1.04 7.73 8.79
C ARG A 24 0.17 8.43 7.76
N SER A 25 0.77 9.13 6.80
CA SER A 25 0.02 9.87 5.78
C SER A 25 -0.84 8.94 4.91
N VAL A 26 -0.35 7.73 4.58
CA VAL A 26 -1.17 6.74 3.86
C VAL A 26 -2.38 6.32 4.69
N GLY A 27 -2.21 6.14 6.00
CA GLY A 27 -3.31 5.85 6.93
C GLY A 27 -4.35 6.96 6.95
N GLU A 28 -3.91 8.21 7.16
CA GLU A 28 -4.77 9.40 7.16
C GLU A 28 -5.55 9.57 5.84
N ASP A 29 -4.91 9.29 4.71
CA ASP A 29 -5.53 9.33 3.40
C ASP A 29 -6.57 8.22 3.20
N CYS A 30 -6.32 7.02 3.72
CA CYS A 30 -7.30 5.93 3.72
C CYS A 30 -8.53 6.28 4.57
N GLU A 31 -8.33 6.79 5.79
CA GLU A 31 -9.42 7.19 6.68
C GLU A 31 -10.24 8.33 6.08
N ARG A 32 -9.56 9.33 5.50
CA ARG A 32 -10.20 10.43 4.79
C ARG A 32 -11.04 9.93 3.63
N PHE A 33 -10.51 9.02 2.81
CA PHE A 33 -11.29 8.41 1.72
C PHE A 33 -12.54 7.68 2.24
N MET A 34 -12.41 6.88 3.30
CA MET A 34 -13.54 6.14 3.87
C MET A 34 -14.64 7.09 4.37
N TYR A 35 -14.26 8.18 5.01
CA TYR A 35 -15.20 9.18 5.46
C TYR A 35 -15.82 9.95 4.28
N GLU A 36 -15.05 10.38 3.30
CA GLU A 36 -15.55 11.17 2.18
C GLU A 36 -16.52 10.37 1.30
N ALA A 37 -16.14 9.14 0.92
CA ALA A 37 -16.91 8.28 0.03
C ALA A 37 -18.10 7.60 0.71
N PHE A 38 -17.94 7.18 1.97
CA PHE A 38 -18.93 6.33 2.64
C PHE A 38 -19.53 6.94 3.91
N LYS A 39 -19.05 8.11 4.36
CA LYS A 39 -19.46 8.75 5.62
C LYS A 39 -19.20 7.90 6.87
N VAL A 40 -18.22 6.99 6.78
CA VAL A 40 -17.81 6.12 7.90
C VAL A 40 -16.49 6.60 8.47
N LYS A 41 -16.44 6.81 9.79
CA LYS A 41 -15.18 7.02 10.51
C LYS A 41 -14.60 5.66 10.86
N VAL A 42 -13.34 5.45 10.50
CA VAL A 42 -12.60 4.23 10.80
C VAL A 42 -11.23 4.60 11.34
N GLU A 43 -10.65 3.71 12.15
CA GLU A 43 -9.23 3.74 12.47
C GLU A 43 -8.54 2.73 11.55
N MET A 44 -7.65 3.21 10.68
CA MET A 44 -7.00 2.37 9.69
C MET A 44 -5.85 1.57 10.33
N PRO A 45 -5.86 0.23 10.25
CA PRO A 45 -4.75 -0.60 10.75
C PRO A 45 -3.55 -0.57 9.78
N ILE A 46 -2.95 0.61 9.63
CA ILE A 46 -2.05 0.93 8.52
C ILE A 46 -0.76 0.10 8.52
N ASP A 47 -0.16 -0.17 9.69
CA ASP A 47 1.04 -0.99 9.76
C ASP A 47 0.79 -2.42 9.26
N ASN A 48 -0.36 -3.01 9.63
CA ASN A 48 -0.73 -4.35 9.19
C ASN A 48 -1.05 -4.39 7.68
N ALA A 49 -1.71 -3.36 7.16
CA ALA A 49 -2.00 -3.21 5.75
C ALA A 49 -0.70 -3.12 4.94
N LEU A 50 0.23 -2.24 5.34
CA LEU A 50 1.49 -2.02 4.65
C LEU A 50 2.45 -3.21 4.77
N ASN A 51 2.54 -3.84 5.94
CA ASN A 51 3.31 -5.08 6.09
C ASN A 51 2.79 -6.18 5.17
N THR A 52 1.47 -6.23 4.92
CA THR A 52 0.89 -7.15 3.95
C THR A 52 1.34 -6.81 2.52
N LEU A 53 1.32 -5.53 2.14
CA LEU A 53 1.78 -5.10 0.81
C LEU A 53 3.28 -5.38 0.58
N LEU A 54 4.12 -5.02 1.55
CA LEU A 54 5.56 -5.30 1.51
C LEU A 54 5.83 -6.80 1.40
N ARG A 55 5.15 -7.60 2.24
CA ARG A 55 5.27 -9.05 2.20
C ARG A 55 4.88 -9.60 0.85
N LEU A 56 3.86 -9.06 0.19
CA LEU A 56 3.34 -9.48 -1.12
C LEU A 56 4.08 -8.87 -2.33
N SER A 57 5.15 -8.10 -2.11
CA SER A 57 5.87 -7.38 -3.17
C SER A 57 4.98 -6.42 -3.97
N LEU A 58 3.98 -5.84 -3.31
CA LEU A 58 3.07 -4.82 -3.87
C LEU A 58 3.52 -3.39 -3.55
N ALA A 59 4.40 -3.24 -2.57
CA ALA A 59 5.04 -1.99 -2.24
C ALA A 59 6.50 -2.25 -1.88
N THR A 60 7.31 -1.19 -1.91
CA THR A 60 8.68 -1.19 -1.42
C THR A 60 8.89 -0.02 -0.48
N GLU A 61 9.79 -0.19 0.48
CA GLU A 61 10.32 0.92 1.24
C GLU A 61 11.34 1.69 0.40
N THR A 62 11.43 2.99 0.63
CA THR A 62 12.42 3.86 0.01
C THR A 62 13.08 4.73 1.05
N CYS A 63 14.30 5.19 0.76
CA CYS A 63 14.98 6.19 1.56
C CYS A 63 15.51 7.28 0.61
N ILE A 64 14.89 8.45 0.66
CA ILE A 64 15.28 9.62 -0.15
C ILE A 64 15.66 10.73 0.83
N ASP A 65 16.89 11.23 0.75
CA ASP A 65 17.43 12.27 1.63
C ASP A 65 17.28 11.95 3.13
N GLY A 66 17.48 10.67 3.51
CA GLY A 66 17.33 10.20 4.89
C GLY A 66 15.87 10.05 5.37
N ARG A 67 14.89 10.36 4.52
CA ARG A 67 13.47 10.13 4.81
C ARG A 67 13.03 8.78 4.27
N HIS A 68 12.53 7.95 5.18
CA HIS A 68 11.95 6.67 4.85
C HIS A 68 10.52 6.87 4.34
N GLY A 69 10.18 6.22 3.25
CA GLY A 69 8.82 6.23 2.70
C GLY A 69 8.48 4.95 1.99
N LEU A 70 7.35 4.99 1.29
CA LEU A 70 6.80 3.87 0.56
C LEU A 70 6.56 4.26 -0.89
N LEU A 71 6.75 3.30 -1.78
CA LEU A 71 6.31 3.36 -3.16
C LEU A 71 5.48 2.13 -3.47
N ALA A 72 4.36 2.32 -4.15
CA ALA A 72 3.64 1.21 -4.76
C ALA A 72 4.45 0.65 -5.94
N ILE A 73 4.45 -0.67 -6.05
CA ILE A 73 4.78 -1.34 -7.31
C ILE A 73 3.59 -1.12 -8.26
N PRO A 74 3.79 -0.81 -9.56
CA PRO A 74 2.64 -0.62 -10.45
C PRO A 74 1.91 -1.95 -10.72
N CYS A 75 0.62 -1.86 -11.07
CA CYS A 75 -0.26 -3.02 -11.16
C CYS A 75 0.23 -4.15 -12.10
N PRO A 76 0.79 -3.89 -13.30
CA PRO A 76 1.31 -4.95 -14.15
C PRO A 76 2.45 -5.75 -13.50
N GLU A 77 3.40 -5.06 -12.88
CA GLU A 77 4.54 -5.67 -12.19
C GLU A 77 4.09 -6.41 -10.93
N ALA A 78 3.15 -5.82 -10.18
CA ALA A 78 2.52 -6.46 -9.03
C ALA A 78 1.79 -7.76 -9.40
N TYR A 79 1.10 -7.80 -10.54
CA TYR A 79 0.44 -9.00 -11.03
C TYR A 79 1.43 -10.14 -11.30
N GLU A 80 2.52 -9.85 -12.02
CA GLU A 80 3.54 -10.87 -12.30
C GLU A 80 4.21 -11.36 -11.00
N ALA A 81 4.53 -10.47 -10.07
CA ALA A 81 5.10 -10.84 -8.76
C ALA A 81 4.17 -11.76 -7.95
N LEU A 82 2.87 -11.46 -7.91
CA LEU A 82 1.88 -12.30 -7.24
C LEU A 82 1.72 -13.65 -7.93
N LYS A 83 1.72 -13.68 -9.26
CA LYS A 83 1.59 -14.89 -10.07
C LYS A 83 2.80 -15.81 -9.88
N GLU A 84 4.01 -15.28 -9.95
CA GLU A 84 5.24 -16.03 -9.69
C GLU A 84 5.20 -16.64 -8.30
N ARG A 85 4.87 -15.83 -7.29
CA ARG A 85 4.75 -16.32 -5.91
C ARG A 85 3.70 -17.43 -5.78
N TRP A 86 2.54 -17.25 -6.41
CA TRP A 86 1.47 -18.25 -6.39
C TRP A 86 1.95 -19.57 -6.99
N ASN A 87 2.62 -19.53 -8.15
CA ASN A 87 3.17 -20.72 -8.79
C ASN A 87 4.19 -21.42 -7.89
N ASN A 88 5.03 -20.67 -7.18
CA ASN A 88 6.01 -21.23 -6.23
C ASN A 88 5.38 -21.85 -4.97
N LEU A 89 4.12 -21.57 -4.65
CA LEU A 89 3.39 -22.22 -3.55
C LEU A 89 2.71 -23.53 -3.97
N LEU A 90 2.56 -23.76 -5.27
CA LEU A 90 1.94 -24.96 -5.83
C LEU A 90 2.97 -26.05 -6.21
N CYS A 91 4.26 -25.78 -6.00
CA CYS A 91 5.36 -26.74 -6.10
C CYS A 91 5.75 -27.26 -4.71
#